data_AF-A0A9X3YK45-F1
#
_entry.id   AF-A0A9X3YK45-F1
#
_cell.length_a   1.000
_cell.length_b   1.000
_cell.length_c   1.000
_cell.angle_alpha   90.00
_cell.angle_beta   90.00
_cell.angle_gamma   90.00
#
_symmetry.space_group_name_H-M   'P 1'
#
loop_
_entity.id
_entity.type
_entity.pdbx_description
1 polymer ?
#
loop_
_entity_poly.entity_id
_entity_poly.type
_entity_poly.pdbx_seq_one_letter_code
_entity_poly.pdbx_strand_id
1 'polypeptide(L)'
;MKLSWLMWLTQVMPQPLADQTCLATTVYLEARSEPALGQMAVAEVALRRREQRRWGDTLCQVVKARGQFAMSITSKNYNLDNLESWLHAWVVSGAAINMWNLPDNLRMLVVPGANHFLASYAETPSWATGTPLAVIGEHRFFAVN
;
A
#
# COMPACT_ATOMS: atom_id res chain seq x y z
N MET A 1 1.44 18.99 0.17
CA MET A 1 0.72 18.80 -1.11
C MET A 1 -0.67 18.24 -0.84
N LYS A 2 -1.75 18.80 -1.41
CA LYS A 2 -3.11 18.28 -1.19
C LYS A 2 -3.30 16.91 -1.83
N LEU A 3 -3.94 15.98 -1.13
CA LEU A 3 -4.26 14.64 -1.63
C LEU A 3 -5.06 14.70 -2.94
N SER A 4 -6.09 15.55 -3.01
CA SER A 4 -6.89 15.75 -4.22
C SER A 4 -6.09 16.20 -5.43
N TRP A 5 -5.14 17.12 -5.24
CA TRP A 5 -4.29 17.60 -6.33
C TRP A 5 -3.37 16.50 -6.84
N LEU A 6 -2.74 15.76 -5.92
CA LEU A 6 -1.91 14.61 -6.26
C LEU A 6 -2.70 13.52 -7.00
N MET A 7 -3.90 13.18 -6.54
CA MET A 7 -4.76 12.17 -7.18
C MET A 7 -5.36 12.64 -8.51
N TRP A 8 -5.44 13.94 -8.74
CA TRP A 8 -5.76 14.47 -10.06
C TRP A 8 -4.57 14.30 -11.01
N LEU A 9 -3.35 14.63 -10.57
CA LEU A 9 -2.14 14.45 -11.37
C LEU A 9 -1.93 13.00 -11.82
N THR A 10 -2.25 12.01 -10.97
CA THR A 10 -2.09 10.59 -11.34
C THR A 10 -2.97 10.16 -12.52
N GLN A 11 -3.99 10.93 -12.91
CA GLN A 11 -4.83 10.60 -14.07
C GLN A 11 -4.20 11.00 -15.41
N VAL A 12 -3.24 11.91 -15.38
CA VAL A 12 -2.56 12.44 -16.59
C VAL A 12 -1.09 12.05 -16.66
N MET A 13 -0.56 11.39 -15.63
CA MET A 13 0.81 10.86 -15.64
C MET A 13 0.92 9.55 -16.42
N PRO A 14 2.05 9.32 -17.11
CA PRO A 14 2.33 8.03 -17.73
C PRO A 14 2.55 6.94 -16.67
N GLN A 15 2.31 5.69 -17.05
CA GLN A 15 2.80 4.55 -16.28
C GLN A 15 4.29 4.33 -16.57
N PRO A 16 5.12 3.94 -15.58
CA PRO A 16 4.76 3.49 -14.23
C PRO A 16 4.69 4.59 -13.15
N LEU A 17 4.88 5.87 -13.52
CA LEU A 17 4.96 6.97 -12.56
C LEU A 17 3.65 7.16 -11.79
N ALA A 18 2.52 6.99 -12.48
CA ALA A 18 1.20 7.06 -11.85
C ALA A 18 1.03 5.97 -10.77
N ASP A 19 1.41 4.72 -11.08
CA ASP A 19 1.35 3.60 -10.14
C ASP A 19 2.27 3.82 -8.92
N GLN A 20 3.51 4.27 -9.12
CA GLN A 20 4.41 4.58 -8.01
C GLN A 20 3.85 5.70 -7.13
N THR A 21 3.24 6.73 -7.72
CA THR A 21 2.62 7.82 -6.97
C THR A 21 1.43 7.35 -6.13
N CYS A 22 0.57 6.51 -6.71
CA CYS A 22 -0.55 5.90 -5.99
C CYS A 22 -0.04 5.04 -4.84
N LEU A 23 0.94 4.17 -5.09
CA LEU A 23 1.52 3.31 -4.06
C LEU A 23 2.19 4.11 -2.94
N ALA A 24 2.98 5.12 -3.28
CA ALA A 24 3.65 6.00 -2.31
C ALA A 24 2.65 6.75 -1.43
N THR A 25 1.56 7.23 -2.02
CA THR A 25 0.49 7.88 -1.28
C THR A 25 -0.18 6.90 -0.31
N THR A 26 -0.43 5.67 -0.73
CA THR A 26 -0.97 4.62 0.14
C THR A 26 -0.01 4.32 1.28
N VAL A 27 1.26 4.03 0.98
CA VAL A 27 2.29 3.74 2.00
C VAL A 27 2.43 4.91 2.98
N TYR A 28 2.37 6.15 2.50
CA TYR A 28 2.40 7.33 3.37
C TYR A 28 1.21 7.39 4.33
N LEU A 29 0.00 7.15 3.81
CA LEU A 29 -1.23 7.26 4.62
C LEU A 29 -1.38 6.09 5.61
N GLU A 30 -0.91 4.90 5.23
CA GLU A 30 -1.04 3.68 6.02
C GLU A 30 0.12 3.46 6.99
N ALA A 31 1.34 3.85 6.60
CA ALA A 31 2.56 3.33 7.22
C ALA A 31 3.72 4.34 7.28
N ARG A 32 3.50 5.66 7.13
CA ARG A 32 4.60 6.65 7.17
C ARG A 32 5.44 6.62 8.45
N SER A 33 4.85 6.19 9.56
CA SER A 33 5.51 6.09 10.87
C SER A 33 6.06 4.70 11.16
N GLU A 34 5.91 3.76 10.22
CA GLU A 34 6.40 2.39 10.34
C GLU A 34 7.85 2.27 9.87
N PRO A 35 8.59 1.24 10.34
CA PRO A 35 9.89 0.90 9.77
C PRO A 35 9.78 0.59 8.27
N ALA A 36 10.89 0.69 7.54
CA ALA A 36 10.92 0.44 6.09
C ALA A 36 10.32 -0.93 5.71
N LEU A 37 10.51 -1.96 6.55
CA LEU A 37 9.89 -3.27 6.35
C LEU A 37 8.36 -3.22 6.45
N GLY A 38 7.78 -2.44 7.35
CA GLY A 38 6.33 -2.26 7.48
C GLY A 38 5.75 -1.52 6.28
N GLN A 39 6.43 -0.47 5.81
CA GLN A 39 6.09 0.25 4.59
C GLN A 39 6.13 -0.67 3.35
N MET A 40 7.18 -1.49 3.23
CA MET A 40 7.31 -2.48 2.17
C MET A 40 6.20 -3.53 2.23
N ALA A 41 5.86 -4.03 3.42
CA ALA A 41 4.80 -5.02 3.61
C ALA A 41 3.41 -4.47 3.19
N VAL A 42 3.10 -3.21 3.50
CA VAL A 42 1.86 -2.56 3.00
C VAL A 42 1.89 -2.42 1.48
N ALA A 43 3.04 -2.06 0.90
CA ALA A 43 3.20 -1.98 -0.55
C ALA A 43 2.98 -3.34 -1.23
N GLU A 44 3.52 -4.43 -0.66
CA GLU A 44 3.31 -5.80 -1.13
C GLU A 44 1.84 -6.21 -1.11
N VAL A 45 1.08 -5.82 -0.07
CA VAL A 45 -0.37 -6.09 -0.02
C VAL A 45 -1.09 -5.41 -1.19
N ALA A 46 -0.78 -4.14 -1.47
CA ALA A 46 -1.40 -3.42 -2.60
C ALA A 46 -1.03 -4.05 -3.96
N LEU A 47 0.23 -4.42 -4.17
CA LEU A 47 0.71 -5.05 -5.39
C LEU A 47 0.12 -6.46 -5.59
N ARG A 48 0.02 -7.25 -4.52
CA ARG A 48 -0.64 -8.56 -4.53
C ARG A 48 -2.12 -8.44 -4.88
N ARG A 49 -2.83 -7.46 -4.32
CA ARG A 49 -4.24 -7.19 -4.64
C ARG A 49 -4.43 -6.80 -6.11
N ARG A 50 -3.50 -6.03 -6.69
CA ARG A 50 -3.47 -5.74 -8.14
C ARG A 50 -3.25 -6.99 -8.97
N GLU A 51 -2.28 -7.82 -8.62
CA GLU A 51 -2.01 -9.09 -9.30
C GLU A 51 -3.21 -10.04 -9.27
N GLN A 52 -3.96 -10.04 -8.16
CA GLN A 52 -5.21 -10.78 -8.01
C GLN A 52 -6.42 -10.14 -8.72
N ARG A 53 -6.24 -8.99 -9.41
CA ARG A 53 -7.31 -8.20 -10.05
C ARG A 53 -8.47 -7.85 -9.11
N ARG A 54 -8.20 -7.71 -7.81
CA ARG A 54 -9.23 -7.30 -6.85
C ARG A 54 -9.45 -5.80 -6.99
N TRP A 55 -10.69 -5.38 -7.27
CA TRP A 55 -11.12 -3.97 -7.43
C TRP A 55 -10.58 -3.19 -8.64
N GLY A 56 -9.77 -3.81 -9.51
CA GLY A 56 -9.30 -3.21 -10.75
C GLY A 56 -8.03 -3.85 -11.30
N ASP A 57 -7.64 -3.43 -12.50
CA ASP A 57 -6.48 -3.94 -13.23
C ASP A 57 -5.22 -3.08 -13.01
N THR A 58 -5.39 -1.87 -12.50
CA THR A 58 -4.28 -0.93 -12.23
C THR A 58 -4.08 -0.72 -10.75
N LEU A 59 -2.85 -0.42 -10.34
CA LEU A 59 -2.52 -0.23 -8.92
C LEU A 59 -3.33 0.93 -8.32
N CYS A 60 -3.46 2.03 -9.06
CA CYS A 60 -4.29 3.15 -8.66
C CYS A 60 -5.77 2.79 -8.44
N GLN A 61 -6.35 1.89 -9.23
CA GLN A 61 -7.74 1.44 -9.01
C GLN A 61 -7.86 0.66 -7.69
N VAL A 62 -6.91 -0.25 -7.42
CA VAL A 62 -6.85 -1.03 -6.18
C VAL A 62 -6.79 -0.13 -4.96
N VAL A 63 -5.86 0.83 -4.93
CA VAL A 63 -5.66 1.66 -3.73
C VAL A 63 -6.75 2.71 -3.53
N LYS A 64 -7.42 3.14 -4.60
CA LYS A 64 -8.57 4.05 -4.53
C LYS A 64 -9.90 3.33 -4.27
N ALA A 65 -9.92 2.01 -4.27
CA ALA A 65 -11.12 1.23 -4.02
C ALA A 65 -11.68 1.53 -2.62
N ARG A 66 -13.00 1.72 -2.55
CA ARG A 66 -13.68 2.17 -1.33
C ARG A 66 -13.41 1.23 -0.16
N GLY A 67 -12.88 1.79 0.93
CA GLY A 67 -12.62 1.09 2.20
C GLY A 67 -11.47 0.08 2.15
N GLN A 68 -10.70 0.02 1.06
CA GLN A 68 -9.57 -0.92 0.96
C GLN A 68 -8.28 -0.38 1.54
N PHE A 69 -8.10 0.94 1.42
CA PHE A 69 -6.98 1.71 1.96
C PHE A 69 -7.46 3.09 2.41
N ALA A 70 -6.70 3.71 3.32
CA ALA A 70 -6.84 5.06 3.82
C ALA A 70 -7.04 6.07 2.68
N MET A 71 -6.37 5.88 1.55
CA MET A 71 -6.52 6.72 0.35
C MET A 71 -7.98 6.99 -0.05
N SER A 72 -8.88 6.01 0.11
CA SER A 72 -10.29 6.13 -0.28
C SER A 72 -11.18 6.82 0.76
N ILE A 73 -10.71 6.93 2.02
CA ILE A 73 -11.48 7.44 3.16
C ILE A 73 -10.89 8.71 3.77
N THR A 74 -9.61 9.01 3.51
CA THR A 74 -8.95 10.24 3.93
C THR A 74 -9.56 11.44 3.20
N SER A 75 -9.71 12.56 3.92
CA SER A 75 -10.22 13.81 3.34
C SER A 75 -9.44 14.21 2.10
N LYS A 76 -10.16 14.60 1.03
CA LYS A 76 -9.57 15.13 -0.20
C LYS A 76 -8.71 16.38 0.02
N ASN A 77 -8.94 17.10 1.12
CA ASN A 77 -8.20 18.29 1.53
C ASN A 77 -7.01 17.97 2.45
N TYR A 78 -6.78 16.71 2.80
CA TYR A 78 -5.62 16.29 3.58
C TYR A 78 -4.33 16.73 2.91
N ASN A 79 -3.42 17.29 3.70
CA ASN A 79 -2.15 17.79 3.23
C ASN A 79 -1.05 16.78 3.57
N LEU A 80 -0.38 16.26 2.55
CA LEU A 80 0.87 15.53 2.71
C LEU A 80 1.99 16.56 2.91
N ASP A 81 2.31 16.88 4.15
CA ASP A 81 3.21 17.99 4.53
C ASP A 81 4.56 17.53 5.08
N ASN A 82 4.68 16.30 5.57
CA ASN A 82 5.97 15.71 5.92
C ASN A 82 6.70 15.20 4.66
N LEU A 83 7.67 15.99 4.18
CA LEU A 83 8.47 15.69 3.00
C LEU A 83 9.37 14.46 3.18
N GLU A 84 9.98 14.28 4.35
CA GLU A 84 10.88 13.15 4.63
C GLU A 84 10.11 11.82 4.55
N SER A 85 8.99 11.74 5.25
CA SER A 85 8.09 10.59 5.20
C SER A 85 7.57 10.32 3.78
N TRP A 86 7.30 11.38 3.01
CA TRP A 86 6.89 11.25 1.61
C TRP A 86 8.01 10.64 0.74
N LEU A 87 9.24 11.12 0.90
CA LEU A 87 10.40 10.58 0.17
C LEU A 87 10.66 9.12 0.54
N HIS A 88 10.57 8.75 1.81
CA HIS A 88 10.69 7.36 2.24
C HIS A 88 9.61 6.47 1.61
N ALA A 89 8.34 6.88 1.69
CA ALA A 89 7.24 6.15 1.08
C ALA A 89 7.41 6.00 -0.44
N TRP A 90 7.92 7.04 -1.12
CA TRP A 90 8.20 7.02 -2.56
C TRP A 90 9.32 6.05 -2.94
N VAL A 91 10.43 6.06 -2.20
CA VAL A 91 11.57 5.16 -2.41
C VAL A 91 11.17 3.71 -2.16
N VAL A 92 10.48 3.44 -1.05
CA VAL A 92 9.98 2.09 -0.71
C VAL A 92 9.01 1.60 -1.78
N SER A 93 8.10 2.45 -2.24
CA SER A 93 7.13 2.08 -3.30
C SER A 93 7.80 1.77 -4.62
N GLY A 94 8.83 2.53 -5.02
CA GLY A 94 9.62 2.24 -6.21
C GLY A 94 10.37 0.92 -6.10
N ALA A 95 11.00 0.66 -4.94
CA ALA A 95 11.65 -0.61 -4.67
C ALA A 95 10.67 -1.80 -4.71
N ALA A 96 9.48 -1.64 -4.13
CA ALA A 96 8.42 -2.64 -4.15
C ALA A 96 7.95 -2.96 -5.57
N ILE A 97 7.71 -1.94 -6.41
CA ILE A 97 7.32 -2.13 -7.80
C ILE A 97 8.42 -2.85 -8.59
N ASN A 98 9.68 -2.44 -8.43
CA ASN A 98 10.81 -3.08 -9.10
C ASN A 98 10.94 -4.55 -8.69
N MET A 99 10.78 -4.85 -7.40
CA MET A 99 10.77 -6.23 -6.89
C MET A 99 9.60 -7.04 -7.49
N TRP A 100 8.41 -6.44 -7.58
CA TRP A 100 7.22 -7.11 -8.11
C TRP A 100 7.24 -7.35 -9.63
N ASN A 101 8.08 -6.60 -10.36
CA ASN A 101 8.29 -6.82 -11.78
C ASN A 101 9.20 -8.01 -12.09
N LEU A 102 9.88 -8.57 -11.07
CA LEU A 102 10.63 -9.81 -11.22
C LEU A 102 9.68 -11.01 -11.34
N PRO A 103 10.09 -12.07 -12.05
CA PRO A 103 9.42 -13.37 -12.00
C PRO A 103 9.17 -13.82 -10.56
N ASP A 104 8.03 -14.48 -10.29
CA ASP A 104 7.56 -14.81 -8.95
C ASP A 104 8.61 -15.54 -8.10
N ASN A 105 9.37 -16.46 -8.72
CA ASN A 105 10.42 -17.24 -8.08
C ASN A 105 11.69 -16.43 -7.73
N LEU A 106 11.79 -15.18 -8.19
CA LEU A 106 12.89 -14.26 -7.92
C LEU A 106 12.50 -13.12 -6.98
N ARG A 107 11.22 -13.01 -6.60
CA ARG A 107 10.75 -11.96 -5.69
C ARG A 107 11.19 -12.26 -4.26
N MET A 108 11.88 -11.31 -3.64
CA MET A 108 12.11 -11.30 -2.19
C MET A 108 11.01 -10.48 -1.52
N LEU A 109 10.18 -11.15 -0.71
CA LEU A 109 8.99 -10.57 -0.09
C LEU A 109 9.17 -10.49 1.44
N VAL A 110 8.76 -9.38 2.03
CA VAL A 110 8.77 -9.15 3.48
C VAL A 110 7.71 -9.99 4.17
N VAL A 111 6.49 -10.04 3.60
CA VAL A 111 5.42 -10.91 4.11
C VAL A 111 4.81 -11.71 2.94
N PRO A 112 5.44 -12.83 2.57
CA PRO A 112 4.92 -13.71 1.52
C PRO A 112 3.46 -14.12 1.80
N GLY A 113 2.59 -13.95 0.80
CA GLY A 113 1.18 -14.35 0.86
C GLY A 113 0.22 -13.33 1.49
N ALA A 114 0.70 -12.30 2.19
CA ALA A 114 -0.20 -11.34 2.85
C ALA A 114 -1.03 -10.51 1.86
N ASN A 115 -2.35 -10.61 1.90
CA ASN A 115 -3.25 -9.80 1.07
C ASN A 115 -4.19 -8.92 1.90
N HIS A 116 -4.05 -8.94 3.22
CA HIS A 116 -4.72 -8.03 4.15
C HIS A 116 -3.77 -7.66 5.29
N PHE A 117 -4.04 -6.51 5.90
CA PHE A 117 -3.41 -6.09 7.14
C PHE A 117 -4.42 -5.29 7.96
N LEU A 118 -4.16 -5.17 9.26
CA LEU A 118 -4.92 -4.30 10.15
C LEU A 118 -4.01 -3.76 11.24
N ALA A 119 -4.34 -2.57 11.76
CA ALA A 119 -3.61 -1.99 12.88
C ALA A 119 -3.72 -2.91 14.11
N SER A 120 -2.61 -3.17 14.77
CA SER A 120 -2.50 -4.09 15.92
C SER A 120 -3.47 -3.75 17.05
N TYR A 121 -3.76 -2.46 17.23
CA TYR A 121 -4.68 -1.93 18.23
C TYR A 121 -6.16 -1.89 17.79
N ALA A 122 -6.49 -2.19 16.53
CA ALA A 122 -7.87 -2.14 16.04
C ALA A 122 -8.68 -3.39 16.44
N GLU A 123 -10.00 -3.22 16.53
CA GLU A 123 -10.94 -4.34 16.67
C GLU A 123 -10.70 -5.37 15.56
N THR A 124 -10.75 -6.65 15.92
CA THR A 124 -10.43 -7.73 14.99
C THR A 124 -11.66 -8.02 14.12
N PRO A 125 -11.61 -7.75 12.80
CA PRO A 125 -12.75 -8.00 11.91
C PRO A 125 -12.91 -9.50 11.66
N SER A 126 -14.09 -9.91 11.19
CA SER A 126 -14.43 -11.32 10.96
C SER A 126 -13.53 -12.03 9.94
N TRP A 127 -12.91 -11.30 9.01
CA TRP A 127 -11.97 -11.86 8.04
C TRP A 127 -10.58 -12.16 8.65
N ALA A 128 -10.22 -11.52 9.77
CA ALA A 128 -8.91 -11.65 10.41
C ALA A 128 -8.89 -12.87 11.33
N THR A 129 -9.09 -14.05 10.74
CA THR A 129 -9.12 -15.33 11.46
C THR A 129 -7.73 -15.93 11.58
N GLY A 130 -7.46 -16.59 12.71
CA GLY A 130 -6.21 -17.32 12.93
C GLY A 130 -5.03 -16.42 13.30
N THR A 131 -3.81 -16.97 13.22
CA THR A 131 -2.57 -16.27 13.54
C THR A 131 -2.12 -15.41 12.36
N PRO A 132 -1.71 -14.14 12.57
CA PRO A 132 -1.09 -13.32 11.53
C PRO A 132 0.15 -14.01 10.94
N LEU A 133 0.40 -13.80 9.64
CA LEU A 133 1.62 -14.24 8.98
C LEU A 133 2.85 -13.50 9.52
N ALA A 134 2.67 -12.24 9.88
CA ALA A 134 3.69 -11.40 10.49
C ALA A 134 3.04 -10.28 11.30
N VAL A 135 3.79 -9.78 12.28
CA VAL A 135 3.52 -8.51 12.96
C VAL A 135 4.74 -7.63 12.75
N ILE A 136 4.57 -6.49 12.08
CA ILE A 136 5.65 -5.55 11.78
C ILE A 136 5.17 -4.17 12.18
N GLY A 137 5.89 -3.56 13.14
CA GLY A 137 5.45 -2.33 13.80
C GLY A 137 4.02 -2.46 14.31
N GLU A 138 3.16 -1.52 13.94
CA GLU A 138 1.77 -1.48 14.38
C GLU A 138 0.81 -2.26 13.47
N HIS A 139 1.31 -3.15 12.61
CA HIS A 139 0.47 -3.91 11.68
C HIS A 139 0.55 -5.43 11.89
N ARG A 140 -0.62 -6.07 11.84
CA ARG A 140 -0.78 -7.53 11.71
C ARG A 140 -1.16 -7.88 10.28
N PHE A 141 -0.40 -8.77 9.63
CA PHE A 141 -0.58 -9.14 8.23
C PHE A 141 -1.20 -10.53 8.09
N PHE A 142 -2.13 -10.71 7.14
CA PHE A 142 -2.90 -11.95 6.97
C PHE A 142 -2.98 -12.35 5.49
N ALA A 143 -3.08 -13.66 5.26
CA ALA A 143 -3.62 -14.23 4.03
C ALA A 143 -5.09 -14.57 4.25
N VAL A 144 -5.98 -14.01 3.44
CA VAL A 144 -7.41 -14.32 3.43
C VAL A 144 -7.77 -14.80 2.04
N ASN A 145 -8.38 -15.97 1.97
CA ASN A 145 -8.85 -16.58 0.72
C ASN A 145 -10.22 -16.04 0.32
#